data_AF-A0A2T4ZC54-F1
#
_entry.id   AF-A0A2T4ZC54-F1
#
_cell.length_a   1.000
_cell.length_b   1.000
_cell.length_c   1.000
_cell.angle_alpha   90.00
_cell.angle_beta   90.00
_cell.angle_gamma   90.00
#
_symmetry.space_group_name_H-M   'P 1'
#
loop_
_entity.id
_entity.type
_entity.pdbx_description
1 polymer ?
#
loop_
_entity_poly.entity_id
_entity_poly.type
_entity_poly.pdbx_seq_one_letter_code
_entity_poly.pdbx_strand_id
1 'polypeptide(L)'
;MLFSNPLAARVEADPHQVSLVGKQGLQYVELQLPSTRHSFATHELFNLLSFSQIEPIALRAPENMALGKVPLNLEDWEFWLETAAELYGDSPYRYFICHGAAVTLNEVFDYLDARPRDFNGLHDYKTQYVETVIQQLNTLENVAQALNIKLLIENAPMSGQEYFEPGQDWIHPALRTPRHLLQIAEATGTGICFDSANARITSHVLSYMHRSRSLFAAATEKEVLNATRTWIDFYRELKEHTALTRLSFAISWGDTPATHHIPFPEGAYPELLAFAQLLHPELPVILPTGNNKLKEMMEPLMRLKMR
;
A
#
# COMPACT_ATOMS: atom_id res chain seq x y z
N MET A 1 -2.17 5.50 26.41
CA MET A 1 -2.66 6.45 25.39
C MET A 1 -2.55 5.74 24.04
N LEU A 2 -3.68 5.40 23.42
CA LEU A 2 -3.70 4.72 22.12
C LEU A 2 -3.54 5.75 21.01
N PHE A 3 -2.84 5.37 19.93
CA PHE A 3 -2.55 6.23 18.77
C PHE A 3 -1.87 7.56 19.15
N SER A 4 -0.78 7.49 19.93
CA SER A 4 0.15 8.61 20.10
C SER A 4 1.04 8.85 18.87
N ASN A 5 0.89 8.00 17.85
CA ASN A 5 1.65 8.00 16.61
C ASN A 5 1.59 9.34 15.86
N PRO A 6 2.65 9.68 15.11
CA PRO A 6 2.58 10.73 14.10
C PRO A 6 1.44 10.43 13.12
N LEU A 7 0.46 11.33 13.04
CA LEU A 7 -0.67 11.18 12.14
C LEU A 7 -0.42 12.00 10.87
N ALA A 8 -0.68 11.37 9.73
CA ALA A 8 -0.70 12.01 8.43
C ALA A 8 -2.00 11.67 7.69
N ALA A 9 -2.26 12.38 6.60
CA ALA A 9 -3.39 12.12 5.73
C ALA A 9 -2.91 11.82 4.31
N ARG A 10 -3.52 10.84 3.63
CA ARG A 10 -3.25 10.57 2.22
C ARG A 10 -3.93 11.64 1.37
N VAL A 11 -3.23 12.27 0.43
CA VAL A 11 -3.79 13.28 -0.47
C VAL A 11 -3.29 13.07 -1.89
N GLU A 12 -4.12 13.42 -2.86
CA GLU A 12 -3.66 13.66 -4.22
C GLU A 12 -2.91 15.00 -4.29
N ALA A 13 -2.17 15.23 -5.39
CA ALA A 13 -1.52 16.51 -5.68
C ALA A 13 -2.53 17.63 -6.02
N ASP A 14 -3.39 17.96 -5.06
CA ASP A 14 -4.48 18.93 -5.14
C ASP A 14 -4.39 19.93 -3.97
N PRO A 15 -4.22 21.24 -4.25
CA PRO A 15 -4.19 22.30 -3.24
C PRO A 15 -5.37 22.30 -2.26
N HIS A 16 -6.57 21.95 -2.75
CA HIS A 16 -7.75 21.92 -1.90
C HIS A 16 -7.65 20.80 -0.85
N GLN A 17 -7.17 19.62 -1.24
CA GLN A 17 -7.01 18.48 -0.33
C GLN A 17 -5.95 18.76 0.73
N VAL A 18 -4.79 19.28 0.33
CA VAL A 18 -3.70 19.64 1.26
C VAL A 18 -4.18 20.70 2.26
N SER A 19 -4.85 21.77 1.80
CA SER A 19 -5.42 22.79 2.70
C SER A 19 -6.43 22.21 3.70
N LEU A 20 -7.23 21.23 3.27
CA LEU A 20 -8.24 20.60 4.12
C LEU A 20 -7.61 19.75 5.24
N VAL A 21 -6.47 19.11 4.98
CA VAL A 21 -5.69 18.39 5.99
C VAL A 21 -5.20 19.35 7.08
N GLY A 22 -4.59 20.48 6.68
CA GLY A 22 -4.12 21.50 7.63
C GLY A 22 -5.24 22.08 8.48
N LYS A 23 -6.43 22.31 7.90
CA LYS A 23 -7.64 22.75 8.65
C LYS A 23 -8.13 21.73 9.67
N GLN A 24 -7.79 20.45 9.52
CA GLN A 24 -8.10 19.40 10.49
C GLN A 24 -6.99 19.19 11.54
N GLY A 25 -5.97 20.06 11.54
CA GLY A 25 -4.92 20.09 12.56
C GLY A 25 -3.81 19.06 12.35
N LEU A 26 -3.74 18.44 11.17
CA LEU A 26 -2.62 17.56 10.80
C LEU A 26 -1.52 18.36 10.13
N GLN A 27 -0.27 18.01 10.45
CA GLN A 27 0.94 18.66 9.93
C GLN A 27 1.62 17.83 8.83
N TYR A 28 1.21 16.58 8.65
CA TYR A 28 1.86 15.64 7.75
C TYR A 28 0.90 15.11 6.69
N VAL A 29 1.44 14.83 5.49
CA VAL A 29 0.73 14.14 4.42
C VAL A 29 1.53 13.01 3.81
N GLU A 30 0.83 11.98 3.34
CA GLU A 30 1.30 11.15 2.25
C GLU A 30 0.76 11.73 0.94
N LEU A 31 1.64 12.05 0.00
CA LEU A 31 1.25 12.63 -1.28
C LEU A 31 1.39 11.61 -2.42
N GLN A 32 0.29 11.38 -3.15
CA GLN A 32 0.31 10.62 -4.40
C GLN A 32 0.95 11.45 -5.50
N LEU A 33 2.02 10.91 -6.12
CA LEU A 33 2.68 11.57 -7.24
C LEU A 33 1.83 11.45 -8.53
N PRO A 34 1.82 12.48 -9.39
CA PRO A 34 1.10 12.46 -10.67
C PRO A 34 1.58 11.36 -11.62
N SER A 35 0.65 10.82 -12.42
CA SER A 35 0.93 9.70 -13.35
C SER A 35 1.93 10.02 -14.47
N THR A 36 2.18 11.29 -14.80
CA THR A 36 3.18 11.64 -15.82
C THR A 36 4.03 12.83 -15.39
N ARG A 37 5.30 12.83 -15.80
CA ARG A 37 6.24 13.94 -15.60
C ARG A 37 5.74 15.25 -16.22
N HIS A 38 4.88 15.18 -17.24
CA HIS A 38 4.37 16.34 -17.96
C HIS A 38 3.10 16.93 -17.34
N SER A 39 2.42 16.19 -16.46
CA SER A 39 1.18 16.65 -15.83
C SER A 39 1.41 17.68 -14.74
N PHE A 40 2.61 17.69 -14.13
CA PHE A 40 3.00 18.63 -13.08
C PHE A 40 4.48 18.92 -13.20
N ALA A 41 4.84 20.20 -13.16
CA ALA A 41 6.24 20.57 -13.03
C ALA A 41 6.67 20.46 -11.55
N THR A 42 7.90 20.00 -11.27
CA THR A 42 8.44 19.81 -9.91
C THR A 42 8.21 21.02 -9.00
N HIS A 43 8.34 22.24 -9.54
CA HIS A 43 8.09 23.48 -8.79
C HIS A 43 6.64 23.66 -8.33
N GLU A 44 5.66 23.11 -9.03
CA GLU A 44 4.24 23.17 -8.64
C GLU A 44 3.98 22.29 -7.40
N LEU A 45 4.60 21.11 -7.34
CA LEU A 45 4.55 20.24 -6.17
C LEU A 45 5.27 20.86 -4.96
N PHE A 46 6.41 21.52 -5.20
CA PHE A 46 7.12 22.24 -4.15
C PHE A 46 6.27 23.39 -3.59
N ASN A 47 5.65 24.17 -4.48
CA ASN A 47 4.76 25.28 -4.10
C ASN A 47 3.53 24.78 -3.32
N LEU A 48 2.94 23.65 -3.75
CA LEU A 48 1.80 23.02 -3.08
C LEU A 48 2.09 22.76 -1.59
N LEU A 49 3.23 22.15 -1.28
CA LEU A 49 3.62 21.83 0.09
C LEU A 49 4.05 23.09 0.85
N SER A 50 4.89 23.93 0.25
CA SER A 50 5.44 25.14 0.88
C SER A 50 4.37 26.14 1.34
N PHE A 51 3.32 26.37 0.54
CA PHE A 51 2.25 27.30 0.92
C PHE A 51 1.32 26.75 2.00
N SER A 52 1.25 25.43 2.15
CA SER A 52 0.36 24.77 3.10
C SER A 52 0.95 24.64 4.52
N GLN A 53 2.27 24.78 4.67
CA GLN A 53 3.01 24.45 5.89
C GLN A 53 2.80 22.99 6.37
N ILE A 54 2.46 22.10 5.44
CA ILE A 54 2.32 20.67 5.69
C ILE A 54 3.54 19.97 5.11
N GLU A 55 4.15 19.10 5.90
CA GLU A 55 5.34 18.34 5.53
C GLU A 55 4.96 16.97 4.97
N PRO A 56 5.60 16.50 3.90
CA PRO A 56 5.39 15.15 3.43
C PRO A 56 6.11 14.15 4.36
N ILE A 57 5.38 13.13 4.77
CA ILE A 57 5.95 11.97 5.46
C ILE A 57 6.36 10.88 4.48
N ALA A 58 5.61 10.78 3.39
CA ALA A 58 5.81 9.81 2.35
C ALA A 58 5.31 10.34 1.00
N LEU A 59 5.94 9.88 -0.07
CA LEU A 59 5.52 10.11 -1.44
C LEU A 59 5.25 8.76 -2.09
N ARG A 60 4.06 8.59 -2.68
CA ARG A 60 3.68 7.36 -3.36
C ARG A 60 4.01 7.47 -4.84
N ALA A 61 4.65 6.42 -5.37
CA ALA A 61 4.99 6.32 -6.78
C ALA A 61 3.76 6.57 -7.67
N PRO A 62 3.95 7.19 -8.85
CA PRO A 62 2.89 7.33 -9.85
C PRO A 62 2.19 5.99 -10.14
N GLU A 63 0.87 5.98 -10.33
CA GLU A 63 0.11 4.72 -10.43
C GLU A 63 0.56 3.82 -11.58
N ASN A 64 0.99 4.41 -12.69
CA ASN A 64 1.55 3.71 -13.86
C ASN A 64 2.97 3.17 -13.64
N MET A 65 3.66 3.58 -12.58
CA MET A 65 5.01 3.13 -12.22
C MET A 65 4.93 2.02 -11.18
N ALA A 66 4.54 0.83 -11.65
CA ALA A 66 4.35 -0.35 -10.81
C ALA A 66 5.42 -1.42 -11.07
N LEU A 67 5.82 -2.14 -10.02
CA LEU A 67 6.88 -3.15 -10.06
C LEU A 67 6.38 -4.54 -10.49
N GLY A 68 7.29 -5.40 -10.97
CA GLY A 68 7.06 -6.84 -11.16
C GLY A 68 6.55 -7.28 -12.54
N LYS A 69 6.08 -6.37 -13.40
CA LYS A 69 5.57 -6.72 -14.75
C LYS A 69 6.42 -6.15 -15.90
N VAL A 70 6.66 -4.84 -15.88
CA VAL A 70 7.33 -4.11 -16.97
C VAL A 70 8.81 -3.93 -16.61
N PRO A 71 9.74 -3.97 -17.57
CA PRO A 71 11.13 -3.57 -17.34
C PRO A 71 11.21 -2.21 -16.64
N LEU A 72 12.15 -2.08 -15.72
CA LEU A 72 12.32 -0.84 -14.96
C LEU A 72 12.77 0.28 -15.90
N ASN A 73 11.95 1.31 -16.09
CA ASN A 73 12.41 2.55 -16.70
C ASN A 73 13.17 3.38 -15.66
N LEU A 74 14.46 3.10 -15.50
CA LEU A 74 15.27 3.69 -14.43
C LEU A 74 15.24 5.23 -14.44
N GLU A 75 15.24 5.85 -15.62
CA GLU A 75 15.21 7.30 -15.75
C GLU A 75 13.93 7.92 -15.15
N ASP A 76 12.77 7.27 -15.31
CA ASP A 76 11.52 7.72 -14.70
C ASP A 76 11.58 7.63 -13.18
N TRP A 77 12.15 6.55 -12.66
CA TRP A 77 12.28 6.34 -11.22
C TRP A 77 13.29 7.28 -10.59
N GLU A 78 14.43 7.51 -11.22
CA GLU A 78 15.44 8.49 -10.78
C GLU A 78 14.82 9.89 -10.70
N PHE A 79 14.12 10.33 -11.75
CA PHE A 79 13.43 11.63 -11.76
C PHE A 79 12.48 11.82 -10.57
N TRP A 80 11.65 10.81 -10.26
CA TRP A 80 10.70 10.91 -9.15
C TRP A 80 11.35 10.78 -7.78
N LEU A 81 12.42 10.00 -7.64
CA LEU A 81 13.19 9.92 -6.40
C LEU A 81 13.93 11.23 -6.13
N GLU A 82 14.53 11.85 -7.13
CA GLU A 82 15.16 13.18 -7.02
C GLU A 82 14.13 14.25 -6.67
N THR A 83 12.99 14.25 -7.39
CA THR A 83 11.85 15.12 -7.07
C THR A 83 11.41 14.91 -5.62
N ALA A 84 11.30 13.67 -5.16
CA ALA A 84 10.93 13.36 -3.78
C ALA A 84 11.95 13.90 -2.77
N ALA A 85 13.24 13.76 -3.05
CA ALA A 85 14.31 14.27 -2.20
C ALA A 85 14.20 15.78 -1.99
N GLU A 86 13.85 16.54 -3.03
CA GLU A 86 13.61 17.98 -2.95
C GLU A 86 12.36 18.34 -2.14
N LEU A 87 11.29 17.56 -2.28
CA LEU A 87 10.01 17.80 -1.60
C LEU A 87 10.04 17.52 -0.10
N TYR A 88 10.91 16.62 0.38
CA TYR A 88 10.96 16.29 1.81
C TYR A 88 11.43 17.42 2.71
N GLY A 89 12.21 18.38 2.21
CA GLY A 89 12.75 19.47 3.02
C GLY A 89 13.39 18.96 4.32
N ASP A 90 12.96 19.52 5.45
CA ASP A 90 13.43 19.16 6.80
C ASP A 90 12.62 18.04 7.48
N SER A 91 11.68 17.40 6.76
CA SER A 91 10.88 16.31 7.32
C SER A 91 11.77 15.22 7.90
N PRO A 92 11.53 14.75 9.15
CA PRO A 92 12.28 13.64 9.74
C PRO A 92 11.97 12.30 9.06
N TYR A 93 10.97 12.27 8.17
CA TYR A 93 10.55 11.10 7.43
C TYR A 93 10.78 11.31 5.93
N ARG A 94 11.31 10.29 5.26
CA ARG A 94 11.67 10.33 3.84
C ARG A 94 11.30 9.02 3.14
N TYR A 95 10.01 8.70 3.13
CA TYR A 95 9.51 7.40 2.66
C TYR A 95 8.96 7.42 1.24
N PHE A 96 9.60 6.72 0.30
CA PHE A 96 9.04 6.57 -1.04
C PHE A 96 8.30 5.23 -1.17
N ILE A 97 7.00 5.27 -1.40
CA ILE A 97 6.14 4.08 -1.42
C ILE A 97 6.01 3.56 -2.85
N CYS A 98 6.47 2.34 -3.07
CA CYS A 98 6.33 1.57 -4.29
C CYS A 98 5.13 0.60 -4.19
N HIS A 99 4.54 0.27 -5.33
CA HIS A 99 3.46 -0.73 -5.44
C HIS A 99 3.74 -1.73 -6.56
N GLY A 100 3.16 -2.93 -6.43
CA GLY A 100 3.24 -3.96 -7.46
C GLY A 100 2.20 -3.76 -8.56
N ALA A 101 2.58 -4.09 -9.80
CA ALA A 101 1.69 -4.07 -10.95
C ALA A 101 0.59 -5.13 -10.81
N ALA A 102 -0.64 -4.75 -11.14
CA ALA A 102 -1.70 -5.70 -11.40
C ALA A 102 -1.48 -6.38 -12.77
N VAL A 103 -2.00 -7.60 -12.90
CA VAL A 103 -1.95 -8.41 -14.13
C VAL A 103 -3.36 -8.84 -14.48
N THR A 104 -3.64 -9.03 -15.76
CA THR A 104 -4.97 -9.53 -16.15
C THR A 104 -5.07 -11.03 -15.85
N LEU A 105 -6.28 -11.53 -15.60
CA LEU A 105 -6.50 -12.98 -15.47
C LEU A 105 -6.07 -13.74 -16.73
N ASN A 106 -6.26 -13.15 -17.93
CA ASN A 106 -5.83 -13.76 -19.18
C ASN A 106 -4.31 -13.93 -19.24
N GLU A 107 -3.53 -12.95 -18.77
CA GLU A 107 -2.07 -13.09 -18.70
C GLU A 107 -1.64 -14.27 -17.82
N VAL A 108 -2.36 -14.53 -16.73
CA VAL A 108 -2.11 -15.69 -15.87
C VAL A 108 -2.52 -16.99 -16.56
N PHE A 109 -3.70 -17.02 -17.19
CA PHE A 109 -4.15 -18.22 -17.92
C PHE A 109 -3.27 -18.55 -19.11
N ASP A 110 -2.86 -17.56 -19.92
CA ASP A 110 -1.92 -17.75 -21.03
C ASP A 110 -0.59 -18.34 -20.55
N TYR A 111 -0.11 -17.90 -19.38
CA TYR A 111 1.10 -18.47 -18.78
C TYR A 111 0.94 -19.95 -18.40
N LEU A 112 -0.21 -20.33 -17.86
CA LEU A 112 -0.55 -21.70 -17.47
C LEU A 112 -0.80 -22.59 -18.70
N ASP A 113 -1.49 -22.07 -19.71
CA ASP A 113 -1.81 -22.78 -20.96
C ASP A 113 -0.56 -23.07 -21.79
N ALA A 114 0.45 -22.20 -21.73
CA ALA A 114 1.77 -22.47 -22.28
C ALA A 114 2.51 -23.62 -21.55
N ARG A 115 2.02 -24.05 -20.37
CA ARG A 115 2.63 -25.07 -19.48
C ARG A 115 1.58 -26.06 -18.95
N PRO A 116 0.84 -26.78 -19.82
CA PRO A 116 -0.38 -27.50 -19.46
C PRO A 116 -0.20 -28.72 -18.52
N ARG A 117 1.02 -29.02 -18.08
CA ARG A 117 1.35 -30.12 -17.15
C ARG A 117 2.11 -29.65 -15.91
N ASP A 118 2.32 -28.35 -15.78
CA ASP A 118 3.02 -27.77 -14.64
C ASP A 118 2.02 -27.45 -13.52
N PHE A 119 1.86 -28.40 -12.60
CA PHE A 119 1.02 -28.23 -11.42
C PHE A 119 1.52 -27.13 -10.47
N ASN A 120 2.76 -26.65 -10.65
CA ASN A 120 3.34 -25.53 -9.92
C ASN A 120 3.31 -24.22 -10.73
N GLY A 121 2.73 -24.18 -11.93
CA GLY A 121 2.82 -23.03 -12.82
C GLY A 121 2.36 -21.70 -12.19
N LEU A 122 1.31 -21.71 -11.36
CA LEU A 122 0.86 -20.51 -10.65
C LEU A 122 1.83 -20.11 -9.51
N HIS A 123 2.46 -21.09 -8.86
CA HIS A 123 3.51 -20.82 -7.88
C HIS A 123 4.73 -20.20 -8.56
N ASP A 124 5.17 -20.77 -9.67
CA ASP A 124 6.34 -20.33 -10.43
C ASP A 124 6.13 -18.92 -11.01
N TYR A 125 4.94 -18.62 -11.55
CA TYR A 125 4.57 -17.29 -12.00
C TYR A 125 4.74 -16.24 -10.88
N LYS A 126 4.25 -16.55 -9.68
CA LYS A 126 4.34 -15.64 -8.53
C LYS A 126 5.77 -15.50 -8.02
N THR A 127 6.53 -16.59 -8.02
CA THR A 127 7.95 -16.57 -7.66
C THR A 127 8.72 -15.67 -8.63
N GLN A 128 8.51 -15.81 -9.95
CA GLN A 128 9.12 -14.95 -10.97
C GLN A 128 8.72 -13.48 -10.81
N TYR A 129 7.44 -13.21 -10.51
CA TYR A 129 6.97 -11.85 -10.21
C TYR A 129 7.69 -11.26 -8.99
N VAL A 130 7.77 -12.00 -7.88
CA VAL A 130 8.44 -11.56 -6.65
C VAL A 130 9.94 -11.35 -6.88
N GLU A 131 10.61 -12.24 -7.60
CA GLU A 131 12.02 -12.10 -7.98
C GLU A 131 12.26 -10.86 -8.84
N THR A 132 11.35 -10.57 -9.77
CA THR A 132 11.40 -9.35 -10.58
C THR A 132 11.26 -8.10 -9.71
N VAL A 133 10.31 -8.08 -8.76
CA VAL A 133 10.16 -6.99 -7.79
C VAL A 133 11.44 -6.81 -6.95
N ILE A 134 12.05 -7.90 -6.47
CA ILE A 134 13.30 -7.87 -5.71
C ILE A 134 14.44 -7.25 -6.53
N GLN A 135 14.61 -7.68 -7.79
CA GLN A 135 15.65 -7.16 -8.67
C GLN A 135 15.47 -5.66 -8.94
N GLN A 136 14.22 -5.24 -9.19
CA GLN A 136 13.89 -3.84 -9.41
C GLN A 136 14.12 -2.99 -8.16
N LEU A 137 13.66 -3.44 -6.99
CA LEU A 137 13.89 -2.73 -5.72
C LEU A 137 15.38 -2.65 -5.37
N ASN A 138 16.16 -3.71 -5.55
CA ASN A 138 17.60 -3.66 -5.35
C ASN A 138 18.29 -2.62 -6.24
N THR A 139 17.77 -2.40 -7.45
CA THR A 139 18.28 -1.34 -8.35
C THR A 139 17.91 0.04 -7.80
N LEU A 140 16.66 0.23 -7.38
CA LEU A 140 16.15 1.49 -6.85
C LEU A 140 16.72 1.85 -5.47
N GLU A 141 17.03 0.88 -4.61
CA GLU A 141 17.64 1.09 -3.30
C GLU A 141 18.98 1.82 -3.42
N ASN A 142 19.79 1.52 -4.45
CA ASN A 142 21.06 2.22 -4.67
C ASN A 142 20.84 3.72 -4.92
N VAL A 143 19.82 4.07 -5.70
CA VAL A 143 19.45 5.46 -5.99
C VAL A 143 18.87 6.13 -4.75
N ALA A 144 17.93 5.46 -4.08
CA ALA A 144 17.24 5.99 -2.90
C ALA A 144 18.20 6.24 -1.73
N GLN A 145 19.17 5.35 -1.50
CA GLN A 145 20.19 5.52 -0.46
C GLN A 145 21.05 6.76 -0.70
N ALA A 146 21.45 7.03 -1.95
CA ALA A 146 22.20 8.24 -2.29
C ALA A 146 21.42 9.54 -2.01
N LEU A 147 20.09 9.47 -2.07
CA LEU A 147 19.16 10.57 -1.79
C LEU A 147 18.66 10.60 -0.34
N ASN A 148 19.14 9.70 0.51
CA ASN A 148 18.66 9.50 1.88
C ASN A 148 17.14 9.30 1.96
N ILE A 149 16.61 8.49 1.03
CA ILE A 149 15.21 8.08 0.96
C ILE A 149 15.14 6.61 1.36
N LYS A 150 14.16 6.26 2.21
CA LYS A 150 13.84 4.87 2.50
C LYS A 150 12.70 4.42 1.60
N LEU A 151 12.95 3.40 0.78
CA LEU A 151 11.90 2.79 -0.03
C LEU A 151 10.99 1.93 0.84
N LEU A 152 9.70 1.96 0.52
CA LEU A 152 8.68 1.11 1.12
C LEU A 152 7.94 0.32 0.03
N ILE A 153 7.64 -0.95 0.26
CA ILE A 153 6.73 -1.74 -0.58
C ILE A 153 5.36 -1.85 0.10
N GLU A 154 4.31 -1.52 -0.65
CA GLU A 154 2.92 -1.61 -0.17
C GLU A 154 2.34 -3.02 -0.36
N ASN A 155 1.58 -3.51 0.63
CA ASN A 155 0.79 -4.74 0.45
C ASN A 155 -0.43 -4.49 -0.43
N ALA A 156 -0.64 -5.40 -1.39
CA ALA A 156 -1.70 -5.29 -2.38
C ALA A 156 -3.01 -5.99 -1.92
N PRO A 157 -4.17 -5.53 -2.42
CA PRO A 157 -5.42 -6.28 -2.30
C PRO A 157 -5.42 -7.52 -3.21
N MET A 158 -6.46 -8.34 -3.13
CA MET A 158 -6.55 -9.56 -3.96
C MET A 158 -6.99 -9.27 -5.41
N SER A 159 -7.93 -8.34 -5.59
CA SER A 159 -8.39 -7.84 -6.89
C SER A 159 -7.74 -6.49 -7.20
N GLY A 160 -7.85 -6.00 -8.44
CA GLY A 160 -7.66 -4.58 -8.75
C GLY A 160 -8.83 -3.72 -8.29
N GLN A 161 -8.80 -2.44 -8.65
CA GLN A 161 -9.71 -1.35 -8.19
C GLN A 161 -11.19 -1.45 -8.65
N GLU A 162 -11.57 -2.52 -9.35
CA GLU A 162 -12.89 -2.70 -9.95
C GLU A 162 -13.56 -4.00 -9.48
N TYR A 163 -14.86 -4.14 -9.76
CA TYR A 163 -15.61 -5.37 -9.44
C TYR A 163 -15.04 -6.54 -10.25
N PHE A 164 -14.94 -7.72 -9.61
CA PHE A 164 -14.42 -8.94 -10.24
C PHE A 164 -15.36 -9.47 -11.34
N GLU A 165 -15.10 -9.11 -12.59
CA GLU A 165 -15.62 -9.68 -13.83
C GLU A 165 -14.68 -10.77 -14.46
N PRO A 166 -15.12 -12.05 -14.48
CA PRO A 166 -14.33 -13.16 -15.03
C PRO A 166 -13.78 -12.90 -16.45
N GLY A 167 -12.46 -13.02 -16.60
CA GLY A 167 -11.76 -12.97 -17.90
C GLY A 167 -11.36 -11.57 -18.39
N GLN A 168 -11.75 -10.50 -17.68
CA GLN A 168 -11.26 -9.13 -17.93
C GLN A 168 -10.62 -8.50 -16.70
N ASP A 169 -10.76 -9.15 -15.54
CA ASP A 169 -10.23 -8.62 -14.29
C ASP A 169 -8.72 -8.51 -14.22
N TRP A 170 -8.34 -7.47 -13.48
CA TRP A 170 -7.00 -7.26 -12.98
C TRP A 170 -6.88 -7.86 -11.58
N ILE A 171 -5.79 -8.56 -11.33
CA ILE A 171 -5.43 -9.11 -10.03
C ILE A 171 -4.02 -8.71 -9.65
N HIS A 172 -3.74 -8.60 -8.36
CA HIS A 172 -2.38 -8.57 -7.88
C HIS A 172 -1.88 -10.01 -7.67
N PRO A 173 -0.86 -10.46 -8.41
CA PRO A 173 -0.43 -11.86 -8.35
C PRO A 173 0.32 -12.17 -7.04
N ALA A 174 1.02 -11.18 -6.48
CA ALA A 174 1.81 -11.26 -5.26
C ALA A 174 1.57 -10.05 -4.33
N LEU A 175 2.46 -9.83 -3.35
CA LEU A 175 2.42 -8.72 -2.36
C LEU A 175 1.23 -8.69 -1.39
N ARG A 176 0.31 -9.61 -1.54
CA ARG A 176 -0.92 -9.71 -0.73
C ARG A 176 -0.81 -10.71 0.43
N THR A 177 0.36 -11.32 0.66
CA THR A 177 0.58 -12.21 1.81
C THR A 177 1.83 -11.78 2.57
N PRO A 178 1.92 -12.01 3.88
CA PRO A 178 3.10 -11.65 4.66
C PRO A 178 4.36 -12.29 4.08
N ARG A 179 4.27 -13.56 3.65
CA ARG A 179 5.39 -14.29 3.03
C ARG A 179 6.04 -13.54 1.86
N HIS A 180 5.25 -13.03 0.91
CA HIS A 180 5.82 -12.31 -0.24
C HIS A 180 6.50 -11.01 0.20
N LEU A 181 5.89 -10.29 1.14
CA LEU A 181 6.40 -9.01 1.61
C LEU A 181 7.67 -9.17 2.44
N LEU A 182 7.72 -10.17 3.32
CA LEU A 182 8.93 -10.51 4.08
C LEU A 182 10.05 -10.95 3.14
N GLN A 183 9.76 -11.81 2.16
CA GLN A 183 10.76 -12.23 1.18
C GLN A 183 11.37 -11.03 0.44
N ILE A 184 10.56 -10.02 0.11
CA ILE A 184 11.05 -8.79 -0.53
C ILE A 184 11.86 -7.96 0.47
N ALA A 185 11.28 -7.64 1.63
CA ALA A 185 11.89 -6.77 2.63
C ALA A 185 13.24 -7.32 3.14
N GLU A 186 13.34 -8.64 3.35
CA GLU A 186 14.57 -9.31 3.77
C GLU A 186 15.63 -9.34 2.66
N ALA A 187 15.22 -9.48 1.40
CA ALA A 187 16.13 -9.56 0.26
C ALA A 187 16.68 -8.19 -0.17
N THR A 188 15.93 -7.11 0.04
CA THR A 188 16.27 -5.77 -0.47
C THR A 188 16.59 -4.76 0.64
N GLY A 189 16.17 -5.02 1.88
CA GLY A 189 16.22 -4.03 2.96
C GLY A 189 15.10 -2.98 2.89
N THR A 190 14.23 -3.04 1.88
CA THR A 190 13.07 -2.16 1.70
C THR A 190 12.10 -2.33 2.87
N GLY A 191 11.59 -1.22 3.41
CA GLY A 191 10.57 -1.26 4.46
C GLY A 191 9.19 -1.67 3.92
N ILE A 192 8.26 -1.96 4.82
CA ILE A 192 6.87 -2.26 4.43
C ILE A 192 5.98 -1.06 4.75
N CYS A 193 5.17 -0.66 3.77
CA CYS A 193 3.99 0.17 3.96
C CYS A 193 2.79 -0.75 4.17
N PHE A 194 2.35 -0.88 5.42
CA PHE A 194 1.24 -1.76 5.78
C PHE A 194 -0.09 -1.03 5.59
N ASP A 195 -0.89 -1.47 4.63
CA ASP A 195 -2.26 -1.03 4.43
C ASP A 195 -3.27 -2.01 5.03
N SER A 196 -3.97 -1.55 6.07
CA SER A 196 -4.92 -2.37 6.81
C SER A 196 -6.16 -2.76 6.00
N ALA A 197 -6.58 -1.93 5.04
CA ALA A 197 -7.74 -2.21 4.22
C ALA A 197 -7.42 -3.32 3.19
N ASN A 198 -6.26 -3.21 2.52
CA ASN A 198 -5.76 -4.25 1.61
C ASN A 198 -5.53 -5.59 2.34
N ALA A 199 -4.95 -5.53 3.55
CA ALA A 199 -4.72 -6.73 4.37
C ALA A 199 -6.04 -7.37 4.82
N ARG A 200 -7.06 -6.57 5.14
CA ARG A 200 -8.41 -7.04 5.49
C ARG A 200 -9.09 -7.74 4.31
N ILE A 201 -9.07 -7.11 3.14
CA ILE A 201 -9.61 -7.71 1.90
C ILE A 201 -8.96 -9.08 1.69
N THR A 202 -7.63 -9.14 1.68
CA THR A 202 -6.93 -10.40 1.40
C THR A 202 -7.17 -11.48 2.45
N SER A 203 -7.13 -11.13 3.74
CA SER A 203 -7.39 -12.08 4.84
C SER A 203 -8.80 -12.69 4.75
N HIS A 204 -9.80 -11.86 4.43
CA HIS A 204 -11.19 -12.31 4.25
C HIS A 204 -11.35 -13.19 3.01
N VAL A 205 -10.82 -12.76 1.87
CA VAL A 205 -10.97 -13.48 0.60
C VAL A 205 -10.31 -14.86 0.70
N LEU A 206 -9.06 -14.95 1.18
CA LEU A 206 -8.37 -16.24 1.32
C LEU A 206 -9.06 -17.15 2.35
N SER A 207 -9.53 -16.60 3.47
CA SER A 207 -10.31 -17.35 4.46
C SER A 207 -11.62 -17.90 3.89
N TYR A 208 -12.25 -17.19 2.95
CA TYR A 208 -13.43 -17.71 2.26
C TYR A 208 -13.09 -18.74 1.20
N MET A 209 -12.01 -18.59 0.44
CA MET A 209 -11.57 -19.58 -0.56
C MET A 209 -11.32 -20.96 0.06
N HIS A 210 -10.88 -20.98 1.32
CA HIS A 210 -10.80 -22.22 2.10
C HIS A 210 -12.16 -22.94 2.23
N ARG A 211 -13.27 -22.19 2.20
CA ARG A 211 -14.65 -22.69 2.31
C ARG A 211 -15.33 -22.91 0.95
N SER A 212 -14.91 -22.18 -0.09
CA SER A 212 -15.50 -22.23 -1.44
C SER A 212 -14.43 -22.31 -2.51
N ARG A 213 -14.38 -23.47 -3.19
CA ARG A 213 -13.40 -23.86 -4.21
C ARG A 213 -13.53 -23.13 -5.57
N SER A 214 -14.32 -22.06 -5.65
CA SER A 214 -14.72 -21.44 -6.92
C SER A 214 -13.78 -20.32 -7.41
N LEU A 215 -12.82 -19.88 -6.59
CA LEU A 215 -11.99 -18.69 -6.87
C LEU A 215 -10.48 -19.02 -7.03
N PHE A 216 -10.15 -20.26 -7.42
CA PHE A 216 -8.76 -20.74 -7.49
C PHE A 216 -7.87 -20.03 -8.52
N ALA A 217 -8.41 -19.23 -9.43
CA ALA A 217 -7.63 -18.65 -10.52
C ALA A 217 -6.48 -17.73 -10.05
N ALA A 218 -6.59 -17.15 -8.85
CA ALA A 218 -5.63 -16.15 -8.39
C ALA A 218 -4.77 -16.59 -7.20
N ALA A 219 -5.09 -17.67 -6.46
CA ALA A 219 -4.39 -18.07 -5.24
C ALA A 219 -3.99 -19.55 -5.24
N THR A 220 -2.76 -19.82 -4.81
CA THR A 220 -2.26 -21.19 -4.62
C THR A 220 -2.90 -21.84 -3.40
N GLU A 221 -3.02 -23.17 -3.39
CA GLU A 221 -3.55 -23.91 -2.23
C GLU A 221 -2.77 -23.59 -0.94
N LYS A 222 -1.44 -23.44 -1.04
CA LYS A 222 -0.59 -23.08 0.10
C LYS A 222 -0.90 -21.69 0.65
N GLU A 223 -1.22 -20.70 -0.19
CA GLU A 223 -1.65 -19.38 0.27
C GLU A 223 -3.00 -19.47 1.00
N VAL A 224 -3.93 -20.29 0.51
CA VAL A 224 -5.26 -20.47 1.13
C VAL A 224 -5.15 -21.17 2.49
N LEU A 225 -4.35 -22.23 2.58
CA LEU A 225 -4.18 -23.02 3.81
C LEU A 225 -3.44 -22.26 4.91
N ASN A 226 -2.50 -21.39 4.55
CA ASN A 226 -1.69 -20.62 5.48
C ASN A 226 -2.11 -19.14 5.55
N ALA A 227 -3.31 -18.80 5.08
CA ALA A 227 -3.81 -17.44 5.12
C ALA A 227 -3.98 -16.96 6.58
N THR A 228 -3.57 -15.73 6.84
CA THR A 228 -3.91 -15.06 8.09
C THR A 228 -5.41 -14.84 8.14
N ARG A 229 -6.01 -15.12 9.32
CA ARG A 229 -7.47 -15.04 9.51
C ARG A 229 -7.94 -13.60 9.68
N THR A 230 -7.07 -12.75 10.20
CA THR A 230 -7.35 -11.33 10.45
C THR A 230 -6.22 -10.48 9.91
N TRP A 231 -6.54 -9.24 9.56
CA TRP A 231 -5.54 -8.24 9.15
C TRP A 231 -4.58 -7.87 10.30
N ILE A 232 -5.00 -8.07 11.56
CA ILE A 232 -4.14 -7.88 12.74
C ILE A 232 -3.07 -8.98 12.80
N ASP A 233 -3.45 -10.23 12.51
CA ASP A 233 -2.48 -11.33 12.42
C ASP A 233 -1.52 -11.11 11.25
N PHE A 234 -2.02 -10.61 10.11
CA PHE A 234 -1.21 -10.18 8.97
C PHE A 234 -0.14 -9.16 9.41
N TYR A 235 -0.56 -8.10 10.12
CA TYR A 235 0.37 -7.11 10.64
C TYR A 235 1.39 -7.72 11.62
N ARG A 236 0.96 -8.63 12.49
CA ARG A 236 1.84 -9.25 13.49
C ARG A 236 3.02 -9.97 12.86
N GLU A 237 2.83 -10.59 11.69
CA GLU A 237 3.91 -11.22 10.92
C GLU A 237 4.87 -10.20 10.28
N LEU A 238 4.40 -8.99 10.00
CA LEU A 238 5.17 -7.94 9.28
C LEU A 238 5.74 -6.84 10.18
N LYS A 239 5.34 -6.80 11.45
CA LYS A 239 5.57 -5.64 12.34
C LYS A 239 7.03 -5.19 12.40
N GLU A 240 7.99 -6.12 12.38
CA GLU A 240 9.42 -5.83 12.50
C GLU A 240 10.01 -5.16 11.24
N HIS A 241 9.35 -5.31 10.10
CA HIS A 241 9.74 -4.72 8.82
C HIS A 241 8.85 -3.53 8.42
N THR A 242 7.79 -3.26 9.18
CA THR A 242 6.86 -2.17 8.87
C THR A 242 7.44 -0.84 9.27
N ALA A 243 7.48 0.12 8.34
CA ALA A 243 7.97 1.49 8.60
C ALA A 243 6.86 2.54 8.51
N LEU A 244 5.73 2.20 7.89
CA LEU A 244 4.57 3.08 7.74
C LEU A 244 3.28 2.26 7.78
N THR A 245 2.21 2.79 8.35
CA THR A 245 0.88 2.17 8.31
C THR A 245 -0.14 3.09 7.64
N ARG A 246 -0.87 2.59 6.65
CA ARG A 246 -2.15 3.16 6.19
C ARG A 246 -3.28 2.50 6.95
N LEU A 247 -4.00 3.32 7.71
CA LEU A 247 -5.05 2.86 8.61
C LEU A 247 -6.42 3.26 8.08
N SER A 248 -7.10 2.29 7.50
CA SER A 248 -8.47 2.43 7.03
C SER A 248 -9.18 1.07 7.04
N PHE A 249 -10.49 1.10 6.86
CA PHE A 249 -11.34 -0.08 6.87
C PHE A 249 -11.79 -0.48 5.46
N ALA A 250 -12.23 -1.74 5.33
CA ALA A 250 -12.88 -2.27 4.14
C ALA A 250 -14.06 -3.17 4.51
N ILE A 251 -15.20 -3.01 3.83
CA ILE A 251 -16.44 -3.78 4.14
C ILE A 251 -16.53 -5.06 3.31
N SER A 252 -16.00 -5.08 2.09
CA SER A 252 -16.25 -6.15 1.12
C SER A 252 -14.98 -6.84 0.64
N TRP A 253 -15.19 -7.86 -0.19
CA TRP A 253 -14.17 -8.65 -0.88
C TRP A 253 -13.62 -7.93 -2.11
N GLY A 254 -14.28 -6.83 -2.48
CA GLY A 254 -13.99 -6.03 -3.66
C GLY A 254 -13.47 -4.65 -3.29
N ASP A 255 -12.71 -4.13 -4.23
CA ASP A 255 -11.93 -2.90 -4.18
C ASP A 255 -12.73 -1.69 -4.68
N THR A 256 -14.05 -1.64 -4.38
CA THR A 256 -14.85 -0.50 -4.87
C THR A 256 -14.51 0.76 -4.05
N PRO A 257 -14.46 1.96 -4.65
CA PRO A 257 -14.17 3.20 -3.92
C PRO A 257 -15.13 3.50 -2.76
N ALA A 258 -16.35 2.94 -2.81
CA ALA A 258 -17.35 3.06 -1.76
C ALA A 258 -17.13 2.11 -0.58
N THR A 259 -16.41 1.00 -0.78
CA THR A 259 -16.20 -0.04 0.24
C THR A 259 -14.75 -0.19 0.67
N HIS A 260 -13.81 0.48 -0.02
CA HIS A 260 -12.38 0.46 0.24
C HIS A 260 -11.87 1.80 0.78
N HIS A 261 -10.83 1.75 1.62
CA HIS A 261 -10.28 2.88 2.38
C HIS A 261 -11.36 3.77 2.98
N ILE A 262 -12.27 3.17 3.76
CA ILE A 262 -13.33 3.90 4.47
C ILE A 262 -12.96 4.08 5.96
N PRO A 263 -13.61 5.00 6.68
CA PRO A 263 -13.47 5.09 8.13
C PRO A 263 -13.92 3.80 8.82
N PHE A 264 -13.35 3.51 10.00
CA PHE A 264 -13.77 2.35 10.77
C PHE A 264 -15.19 2.54 11.29
N PRO A 265 -16.12 1.59 11.04
CA PRO A 265 -17.43 1.61 11.67
C PRO A 265 -17.29 1.31 13.17
N GLU A 266 -18.24 1.76 14.00
CA GLU A 266 -18.20 1.56 15.46
C GLU A 266 -18.04 0.08 15.86
N GLY A 267 -18.69 -0.83 15.13
CA GLY A 267 -18.56 -2.27 15.35
C GLY A 267 -17.14 -2.82 15.16
N ALA A 268 -16.26 -2.12 14.46
CA ALA A 268 -14.87 -2.49 14.24
C ALA A 268 -13.89 -1.82 15.22
N TYR A 269 -14.36 -0.97 16.14
CA TYR A 269 -13.49 -0.34 17.14
C TYR A 269 -12.73 -1.32 18.05
N PRO A 270 -13.30 -2.48 18.45
CA PRO A 270 -12.53 -3.48 19.20
C PRO A 270 -11.31 -3.98 18.43
N GLU A 271 -11.42 -4.18 17.11
CA GLU A 271 -10.30 -4.57 16.25
C GLU A 271 -9.26 -3.45 16.17
N LEU A 272 -9.72 -2.21 15.98
CA LEU A 272 -8.86 -1.02 15.93
C LEU A 272 -8.07 -0.84 17.24
N LEU A 273 -8.71 -1.07 18.38
CA LEU A 273 -8.09 -1.02 19.71
C LEU A 273 -7.05 -2.12 19.90
N ALA A 274 -7.34 -3.34 19.45
CA ALA A 274 -6.39 -4.45 19.51
C ALA A 274 -5.15 -4.17 18.64
N PHE A 275 -5.34 -3.58 17.46
CA PHE A 275 -4.24 -3.16 16.60
C PHE A 275 -3.40 -2.04 17.24
N ALA A 276 -4.05 -1.04 17.84
CA ALA A 276 -3.38 0.08 18.50
C ALA A 276 -2.41 -0.35 19.60
N GLN A 277 -2.68 -1.47 20.27
CA GLN A 277 -1.79 -2.05 21.30
C GLN A 277 -0.54 -2.71 20.71
N LEU A 278 -0.57 -3.12 19.45
CA LEU A 278 0.56 -3.74 18.75
C LEU A 278 1.44 -2.71 18.03
N LEU A 279 0.86 -1.55 17.71
CA LEU A 279 1.51 -0.53 16.91
C LEU A 279 2.64 0.14 17.69
N HIS A 280 3.84 0.19 17.11
CA HIS A 280 4.95 0.92 17.71
C HIS A 280 4.61 2.42 17.79
N PRO A 281 4.81 3.10 18.94
CA PRO A 281 4.37 4.49 19.13
C PRO A 281 4.96 5.52 18.16
N GLU A 282 6.15 5.24 17.62
CA GLU A 282 6.84 6.14 16.68
C GLU A 282 6.49 5.84 15.21
N LEU A 283 5.79 4.73 14.93
CA LEU A 283 5.44 4.36 13.57
C LEU A 283 4.38 5.32 13.03
N PRO A 284 4.59 6.01 11.91
CA PRO A 284 3.58 6.94 11.43
C PRO A 284 2.34 6.23 10.87
N VAL A 285 1.20 6.90 11.03
CA VAL A 285 -0.11 6.41 10.61
C VAL A 285 -0.75 7.38 9.63
N ILE A 286 -1.03 6.87 8.43
CA ILE A 286 -1.72 7.59 7.36
C ILE A 286 -3.21 7.28 7.42
N LEU A 287 -4.02 8.34 7.42
CA LEU A 287 -5.48 8.25 7.43
C LEU A 287 -6.07 8.54 6.05
N PRO A 288 -7.22 7.94 5.70
CA PRO A 288 -7.88 8.19 4.42
C PRO A 288 -8.48 9.60 4.37
N THR A 289 -8.52 10.19 3.17
CA THR A 289 -9.18 11.47 2.89
C THR A 289 -10.29 11.33 1.83
N GLY A 290 -10.90 12.45 1.45
CA GLY A 290 -12.07 12.52 0.55
C GLY A 290 -13.40 12.39 1.31
N ASN A 291 -14.49 12.94 0.76
CA ASN A 291 -15.88 12.81 1.26
C ASN A 291 -16.05 12.77 2.79
N ASN A 292 -15.45 13.72 3.53
CA ASN A 292 -15.45 13.77 5.01
C ASN A 292 -14.78 12.59 5.75
N LYS A 293 -14.20 11.60 5.05
CA LYS A 293 -13.56 10.41 5.63
C LYS A 293 -12.52 10.75 6.70
N LEU A 294 -11.68 11.76 6.45
CA LEU A 294 -10.64 12.17 7.42
C LEU A 294 -11.26 12.62 8.75
N LYS A 295 -12.32 13.44 8.68
CA LYS A 295 -13.02 13.93 9.88
C LYS A 295 -13.68 12.77 10.64
N GLU A 296 -14.36 11.90 9.90
CA GLU A 296 -15.01 10.69 10.44
C GLU A 296 -14.03 9.70 11.06
N MET A 297 -12.79 9.64 10.55
CA MET A 297 -11.74 8.79 11.10
C MET A 297 -11.04 9.44 12.31
N MET A 298 -10.85 10.76 12.29
CA MET A 298 -10.21 11.49 13.40
C MET A 298 -11.06 11.49 14.67
N GLU A 299 -12.38 11.62 14.56
CA GLU A 299 -13.29 11.66 15.71
C GLU A 299 -13.16 10.43 16.65
N PRO A 300 -13.24 9.18 16.17
CA PRO A 300 -13.04 8.01 17.01
C PRO A 300 -11.62 7.89 17.50
N LEU A 301 -10.60 8.19 16.69
CA LEU A 301 -9.20 8.15 17.13
C LEU A 301 -8.95 9.12 18.29
N MET A 302 -9.49 10.33 18.22
CA MET A 302 -9.42 11.31 19.32
C MET A 302 -10.14 10.81 20.58
N ARG A 303 -11.35 10.25 20.44
CA ARG A 303 -12.09 9.67 21.59
C ARG A 303 -11.33 8.51 22.24
N LEU A 304 -10.67 7.68 21.44
CA LEU A 304 -9.87 6.56 21.92
C LEU A 304 -8.54 7.00 22.54
N LYS A 305 -7.97 8.13 22.11
CA LYS A 305 -6.75 8.72 22.70
C LYS A 305 -6.98 9.30 24.10
N MET A 306 -8.19 9.75 24.40
CA MET A 306 -8.58 10.33 25.70
C MET A 306 -8.92 9.28 26.77
N ARG A 307 -9.05 8.00 26.39
CA ARG A 307 -9.29 6.87 27.30
C ARG A 307 -7.98 6.17 27.66
#